data_AF-A0A2S7ADH8-F1
#
_entry.id   AF-A0A2S7ADH8-F1
#
_cell.length_a   1.000
_cell.length_b   1.000
_cell.length_c   1.000
_cell.angle_alpha   90.00
_cell.angle_beta   90.00
_cell.angle_gamma   90.00
#
_symmetry.space_group_name_H-M   'P 1'
#
loop_
_entity.id
_entity.type
_entity.pdbx_description
1 polymer ?
#
loop_
_entity_poly.entity_id
_entity_poly.type
_entity_poly.pdbx_seq_one_letter_code
_entity_poly.pdbx_strand_id
1 'polypeptide(L)'
;MSMINMRRELRLITHSIHALFVYAACTEDGYVKVGISRTPFDRIYDIHCNSPSPVRAAQWVWVGSKQWAMRIEKMVCSEWTHRRTRGEWYWFDYANPTDKQEFHDTLSAVVEVVTKKRPEWNRLGPQKVQELILAGNKVAQQKKDQARGA
;
A
#
# COMPACT_ATOMS: atom_id res chain seq x y z
N MET A 1 -20.76 -14.05 30.92
CA MET A 1 -19.76 -13.29 30.15
C MET A 1 -19.81 -11.83 30.62
N SER A 2 -18.75 -11.30 31.23
CA SER A 2 -18.75 -9.94 31.82
C SER A 2 -18.81 -8.86 30.74
N MET A 3 -19.61 -7.80 30.96
CA MET A 3 -19.70 -6.63 30.06
C MET A 3 -18.34 -5.98 29.77
N ILE A 4 -17.36 -6.12 30.67
CA ILE A 4 -16.00 -5.60 30.51
C ILE A 4 -15.23 -6.38 29.42
N ASN A 5 -15.39 -7.71 29.37
CA ASN A 5 -14.77 -8.55 28.34
C ASN A 5 -15.38 -8.28 26.97
N MET A 6 -16.72 -8.12 26.91
CA MET A 6 -17.42 -7.82 25.66
C MET A 6 -17.03 -6.46 25.07
N ARG A 7 -16.85 -5.42 25.90
CA ARG A 7 -16.34 -4.11 25.44
C ARG A 7 -14.90 -4.18 24.92
N ARG A 8 -14.06 -5.01 25.54
CA ARG A 8 -12.66 -5.19 25.13
C ARG A 8 -12.57 -5.97 23.81
N GLU A 9 -13.35 -7.03 23.67
CA GLU A 9 -13.48 -7.80 22.43
C GLU A 9 -14.06 -6.95 21.29
N LEU A 10 -15.12 -6.18 21.55
CA LEU A 10 -15.66 -5.23 20.56
C LEU A 10 -14.64 -4.17 20.16
N ARG A 11 -13.85 -3.63 21.10
CA ARG A 11 -12.75 -2.69 20.76
C ARG A 11 -11.66 -3.34 19.91
N LEU A 12 -11.30 -4.58 20.18
CA LEU A 12 -10.30 -5.33 19.41
C LEU A 12 -10.81 -5.65 18.00
N ILE A 13 -12.05 -6.09 17.87
CA ILE A 13 -12.73 -6.33 16.58
C ILE A 13 -12.84 -5.01 15.81
N THR A 14 -13.23 -3.93 16.47
CA THR A 14 -13.31 -2.58 15.86
C THR A 14 -11.94 -2.08 15.42
N HIS A 15 -10.88 -2.27 16.22
CA HIS A 15 -9.50 -1.94 15.82
C HIS A 15 -9.03 -2.78 14.62
N SER A 16 -9.43 -4.05 14.57
CA SER A 16 -9.09 -4.95 13.46
C SER A 16 -9.81 -4.54 12.17
N ILE A 17 -11.06 -4.06 12.26
CA ILE A 17 -11.87 -3.55 11.14
C ILE A 17 -11.36 -2.19 10.62
N HIS A 18 -10.74 -1.39 11.50
CA HIS A 18 -10.16 -0.08 11.16
C HIS A 18 -8.66 -0.11 10.85
N ALA A 19 -8.04 -1.29 10.79
CA ALA A 19 -6.65 -1.43 10.35
C ALA A 19 -6.53 -0.97 8.88
N LEU A 20 -6.11 0.28 8.71
CA LEU A 20 -5.86 0.90 7.42
C LEU A 20 -4.38 1.16 7.28
N PHE A 21 -3.90 0.83 6.09
CA PHE A 21 -2.53 1.01 5.67
C PHE A 21 -2.50 2.03 4.56
N VAL A 22 -1.50 2.90 4.60
CA VAL A 22 -1.05 3.65 3.44
C VAL A 22 0.05 2.82 2.79
N TYR A 23 -0.04 2.59 1.49
CA TYR A 23 0.95 1.83 0.73
C TYR A 23 1.55 2.66 -0.40
N ALA A 24 2.77 2.29 -0.80
CA ALA A 24 3.40 2.71 -2.05
C ALA A 24 3.89 1.46 -2.78
N ALA A 25 3.42 1.24 -4.01
CA ALA A 25 3.86 0.18 -4.90
C ALA A 25 4.74 0.79 -6.01
N CYS A 26 5.92 0.21 -6.20
CA CYS A 26 6.97 0.74 -7.06
C CYS A 26 7.25 -0.28 -8.18
N THR A 27 7.13 0.14 -9.42
CA THR A 27 7.48 -0.68 -10.59
C THR A 27 8.98 -0.63 -10.86
N GLU A 28 9.44 -1.51 -11.74
CA GLU A 28 10.84 -1.52 -12.16
C GLU A 28 11.27 -0.26 -12.93
N ASP A 29 10.35 0.39 -13.64
CA ASP A 29 10.65 1.57 -14.48
C ASP A 29 10.47 2.92 -13.79
N GLY A 30 10.30 2.93 -12.46
CA GLY A 30 10.16 4.18 -11.71
C GLY A 30 8.72 4.65 -11.52
N TYR A 31 7.71 3.88 -11.94
CA TYR A 31 6.32 4.24 -11.66
C TYR A 31 5.95 3.87 -10.22
N VAL A 32 5.33 4.81 -9.53
CA VAL A 32 4.89 4.68 -8.15
C VAL A 32 3.39 4.90 -8.09
N LYS A 33 2.69 3.99 -7.42
CA LYS A 33 1.29 4.17 -7.01
C LYS A 33 1.22 4.23 -5.50
N VAL A 34 0.57 5.27 -4.99
CA VAL A 34 0.23 5.39 -3.57
C VAL A 34 -1.26 5.21 -3.40
N GLY A 35 -1.65 4.60 -2.29
CA GLY A 35 -3.04 4.62 -1.88
C GLY A 35 -3.28 4.01 -0.51
N ILE A 36 -4.55 3.75 -0.24
CA ILE A 36 -5.00 3.15 1.03
C ILE A 36 -5.55 1.74 0.84
N SER A 37 -5.25 0.83 1.78
CA SER A 37 -5.82 -0.52 1.78
C SER A 37 -5.95 -1.07 3.20
N ARG A 38 -6.90 -1.98 3.40
CA ARG A 38 -6.94 -2.85 4.59
C ARG A 38 -6.12 -4.13 4.41
N THR A 39 -5.94 -4.54 3.16
CA THR A 39 -5.21 -5.73 2.74
C THR A 39 -4.07 -5.30 1.81
N PRO A 40 -2.92 -4.83 2.35
CA PRO A 40 -1.83 -4.33 1.52
C PRO A 40 -1.25 -5.41 0.60
N PHE A 41 -1.20 -6.67 1.03
CA PHE A 41 -0.71 -7.79 0.23
C PHE A 41 -1.58 -8.07 -1.00
N ASP A 42 -2.89 -8.25 -0.81
CA ASP A 42 -3.83 -8.45 -1.93
C ASP A 42 -3.80 -7.26 -2.88
N ARG A 43 -3.73 -6.05 -2.31
CA ARG A 43 -3.67 -4.82 -3.09
C ARG A 43 -2.43 -4.75 -3.98
N ILE A 44 -1.27 -5.22 -3.54
CA ILE A 44 -0.05 -5.27 -4.36
C ILE A 44 -0.28 -6.13 -5.60
N TYR A 45 -0.94 -7.28 -5.46
CA TYR A 45 -1.30 -8.13 -6.60
C TYR A 45 -2.26 -7.42 -7.56
N ASP A 46 -3.32 -6.80 -7.05
CA ASP A 46 -4.28 -6.05 -7.87
C ASP A 46 -3.59 -4.89 -8.64
N ILE A 47 -2.64 -4.23 -8.00
CA ILE A 47 -1.86 -3.15 -8.62
C ILE A 47 -0.97 -3.72 -9.70
N HIS A 48 -0.25 -4.82 -9.43
CA HIS A 48 0.60 -5.49 -10.42
C HIS A 48 -0.18 -5.80 -11.70
N CYS A 49 -1.39 -6.36 -11.57
CA CYS A 49 -2.26 -6.67 -12.71
C CYS A 49 -2.69 -5.44 -13.54
N ASN A 50 -2.69 -4.25 -12.95
CA ASN A 50 -3.12 -2.99 -13.59
C ASN A 50 -1.96 -2.00 -13.76
N SER A 51 -0.72 -2.46 -13.63
CA SER A 51 0.46 -1.61 -13.65
C SER A 51 0.98 -1.42 -15.07
N PRO A 52 1.54 -0.23 -15.40
CA PRO A 52 2.23 -0.05 -16.68
C PRO A 52 3.46 -0.96 -16.83
N SER A 53 4.05 -1.40 -15.71
CA SER A 53 5.15 -2.35 -15.71
C SER A 53 5.21 -3.16 -14.41
N PRO A 54 5.95 -4.28 -14.36
CA PRO A 54 6.00 -5.14 -13.18
C PRO A 54 6.34 -4.39 -11.89
N VAL A 55 5.48 -4.53 -10.88
CA VAL A 55 5.76 -4.09 -9.50
C VAL A 55 6.99 -4.86 -8.98
N ARG A 56 8.00 -4.11 -8.55
CA ARG A 56 9.30 -4.61 -8.08
C ARG A 56 9.52 -4.41 -6.59
N ALA A 57 8.90 -3.41 -6.00
CA ALA A 57 8.96 -3.19 -4.56
C ALA A 57 7.64 -2.62 -4.05
N ALA A 58 7.36 -2.83 -2.78
CA ALA A 58 6.22 -2.20 -2.14
C ALA A 58 6.56 -1.87 -0.69
N GLN A 59 5.93 -0.82 -0.16
CA GLN A 59 6.01 -0.51 1.26
C GLN A 59 4.66 -0.07 1.78
N TRP A 60 4.41 -0.30 3.06
CA TRP A 60 3.21 0.19 3.72
C TRP A 60 3.45 0.51 5.18
N VAL A 61 2.60 1.38 5.71
CA VAL A 61 2.59 1.79 7.11
C VAL A 61 1.17 1.72 7.65
N TRP A 62 1.03 1.18 8.86
CA TRP A 62 -0.24 1.18 9.57
C TRP A 62 -0.55 2.58 10.10
N VAL A 63 -1.75 3.08 9.82
CA VAL A 63 -2.18 4.41 10.26
C VAL A 63 -3.40 4.35 11.19
N GLY A 64 -4.06 3.20 11.32
CA GLY A 64 -5.11 2.96 12.33
C GLY A 64 -6.40 3.78 12.20
N SER A 65 -6.46 4.76 11.30
CA SER A 65 -7.61 5.65 11.09
C SER A 65 -7.85 5.90 9.61
N LYS A 66 -9.09 5.74 9.16
CA LYS A 66 -9.51 6.07 7.79
C LYS A 66 -9.31 7.54 7.47
N GLN A 67 -9.62 8.42 8.42
CA GLN A 67 -9.46 9.86 8.23
C GLN A 67 -7.99 10.23 8.04
N TRP A 68 -7.08 9.62 8.81
CA TRP A 68 -5.65 9.83 8.63
C TRP A 68 -5.17 9.25 7.31
N ALA A 69 -5.57 8.03 6.95
CA ALA A 69 -5.21 7.39 5.70
C ALA A 69 -5.58 8.26 4.49
N MET A 70 -6.83 8.74 4.42
CA MET A 70 -7.31 9.61 3.35
C MET A 70 -6.59 10.95 3.32
N ARG A 71 -6.28 11.53 4.49
CA ARG A 71 -5.53 12.79 4.56
C ARG A 71 -4.09 12.62 4.08
N ILE A 72 -3.43 11.53 4.46
CA ILE A 72 -2.07 11.20 4.02
C ILE A 72 -2.06 11.00 2.50
N GLU A 73 -2.93 10.15 1.97
CA GLU A 73 -3.05 9.91 0.52
C GLU A 73 -3.26 11.23 -0.24
N LYS A 74 -4.20 12.07 0.20
CA LYS A 74 -4.44 13.38 -0.41
C LYS A 74 -3.22 14.28 -0.38
N MET A 75 -2.51 14.36 0.75
CA MET A 75 -1.32 15.19 0.88
C MET A 75 -0.17 14.67 -0.01
N VAL A 76 0.11 13.37 -0.01
CA VAL A 76 1.12 12.77 -0.89
C VAL A 76 0.80 13.05 -2.36
N CYS A 77 -0.46 12.85 -2.78
CA CYS A 77 -0.89 13.16 -4.15
C CYS A 77 -0.69 14.64 -4.49
N SER A 78 -0.91 15.55 -3.53
CA SER A 78 -0.68 16.99 -3.72
C SER A 78 0.81 17.29 -3.91
N GLU A 79 1.67 16.79 -3.03
CA GLU A 79 3.12 17.00 -3.10
C GLU A 79 3.70 16.47 -4.43
N TRP A 80 3.26 15.29 -4.85
CA TRP A 80 3.73 14.64 -6.07
C TRP A 80 2.95 15.00 -7.33
N THR A 81 2.07 16.01 -7.29
CA THR A 81 1.27 16.39 -8.47
C THR A 81 2.15 16.71 -9.67
N HIS A 82 3.33 17.30 -9.44
CA HIS A 82 4.30 17.63 -10.48
C HIS A 82 4.98 16.39 -11.12
N ARG A 83 4.95 15.23 -10.45
CA ARG A 83 5.48 13.94 -10.93
C ARG A 83 4.40 13.06 -11.57
N ARG A 84 3.16 13.52 -11.61
CA ARG A 84 2.02 12.74 -12.08
C ARG A 84 2.17 12.45 -13.57
N THR A 85 1.96 11.19 -13.94
CA THR A 85 1.98 10.74 -15.34
C THR A 85 0.55 10.49 -15.81
N ARG A 86 0.19 9.23 -16.13
CA ARG A 86 -1.15 8.84 -16.56
C ARG A 86 -1.91 8.17 -15.42
N GLY A 87 -3.16 8.59 -15.20
CA GLY A 87 -4.02 8.02 -14.15
C GLY A 87 -3.56 8.43 -12.75
N GLU A 88 -3.29 7.43 -11.92
CA GLU A 88 -2.90 7.57 -10.50
C GLU A 88 -1.43 7.15 -10.26
N TRP A 89 -0.59 7.30 -11.28
CA TRP A 89 0.84 6.93 -11.25
C TRP A 89 1.73 8.17 -11.23
N TYR A 90 2.80 8.10 -10.46
CA TYR A 90 3.85 9.11 -10.32
C TYR A 90 5.18 8.53 -10.80
N TRP A 91 6.02 9.33 -11.43
CA TRP A 91 7.31 8.86 -11.93
C TRP A 91 8.49 9.40 -11.11
N PHE A 92 9.42 8.50 -10.78
CA PHE A 92 10.65 8.78 -10.07
C PHE A 92 11.81 8.11 -10.77
N ASP A 93 12.90 8.85 -10.98
CA ASP A 93 14.14 8.26 -11.46
C ASP A 93 14.91 7.63 -10.30
N TYR A 94 14.87 6.30 -10.18
CA TYR A 94 15.64 5.61 -9.16
C TYR A 94 17.15 5.63 -9.39
N ALA A 95 17.67 5.98 -10.57
CA ALA A 95 19.10 6.19 -10.73
C ALA A 95 19.55 7.50 -10.06
N ASN A 96 18.67 8.48 -9.98
CA ASN A 96 18.91 9.78 -9.35
C ASN A 96 18.74 9.70 -7.81
N PRO A 97 19.80 9.96 -7.02
CA PRO A 97 19.71 9.95 -5.56
C PRO A 97 18.70 10.97 -5.00
N THR A 98 18.55 12.13 -5.65
CA THR A 98 17.62 13.18 -5.22
C THR A 98 16.18 12.73 -5.32
N ASP A 99 15.81 12.05 -6.40
CA ASP A 99 14.45 11.52 -6.59
C ASP A 99 14.13 10.42 -5.57
N LYS A 100 15.09 9.53 -5.30
CA LYS A 100 14.97 8.52 -4.23
C LYS A 100 14.76 9.15 -2.86
N GLN A 101 15.55 10.17 -2.55
CA GLN A 101 15.47 10.92 -1.30
C GLN A 101 14.09 11.58 -1.18
N GLU A 102 13.64 12.30 -2.20
CA GLU A 102 12.32 12.96 -2.21
C GLU A 102 11.18 11.96 -2.00
N PHE A 103 11.20 10.82 -2.69
CA PHE A 103 10.21 9.76 -2.51
C PHE A 103 10.10 9.31 -1.03
N HIS A 104 11.23 9.03 -0.39
CA HIS A 104 11.25 8.56 1.00
C HIS A 104 10.90 9.66 2.00
N ASP A 105 11.38 10.88 1.76
CA ASP A 105 11.20 12.02 2.65
C ASP A 105 9.75 12.51 2.61
N THR A 106 9.14 12.65 1.42
CA THR A 106 7.73 13.04 1.31
C THR A 106 6.82 12.03 2.02
N LEU A 107 7.00 10.73 1.76
CA LEU A 107 6.17 9.70 2.40
C LEU A 107 6.32 9.71 3.92
N SER A 108 7.55 9.84 4.41
CA SER A 108 7.81 9.84 5.85
C SER A 108 7.27 11.10 6.52
N ALA A 109 7.54 12.27 5.93
CA ALA A 109 7.12 13.56 6.44
C ALA A 109 5.59 13.70 6.47
N VAL A 110 4.88 13.30 5.41
CA VAL A 110 3.41 13.41 5.39
C VAL A 110 2.77 12.51 6.45
N VAL A 111 3.24 11.26 6.60
CA VAL A 111 2.70 10.37 7.64
C VAL A 111 2.99 10.93 9.03
N GLU A 112 4.19 11.43 9.27
CA GLU A 112 4.56 12.02 10.55
C GLU A 112 3.76 13.29 10.87
N VAL A 113 3.58 14.19 9.91
CA VAL A 113 2.78 15.41 10.07
C VAL A 113 1.32 15.09 10.43
N VAL A 114 0.73 14.08 9.79
CA VAL A 114 -0.68 13.71 9.99
C VAL A 114 -0.89 12.92 11.29
N THR A 115 -0.02 11.94 11.56
CA THR A 115 -0.18 11.01 12.69
C THR A 115 0.52 11.48 13.97
N LYS A 116 1.38 12.50 13.86
CA LYS A 116 2.28 12.98 14.93
C LYS A 116 3.21 11.88 15.46
N LYS A 117 3.52 10.89 14.63
CA LYS A 117 4.36 9.74 14.95
C LYS A 117 5.27 9.43 13.78
N ARG A 118 6.51 9.04 14.10
CA ARG A 118 7.44 8.55 13.08
C ARG A 118 6.88 7.26 12.45
N PRO A 119 6.83 7.15 11.12
CA PRO A 119 6.27 5.96 10.46
C PRO A 119 7.21 4.76 10.53
N GLU A 120 6.65 3.61 10.86
CA GLU A 120 7.32 2.30 10.77
C GLU A 120 6.91 1.60 9.48
N TRP A 121 7.70 1.82 8.42
CA TRP A 121 7.43 1.25 7.11
C TRP A 121 7.82 -0.23 7.05
N ASN A 122 6.84 -1.06 6.76
CA ASN A 122 7.06 -2.43 6.31
C ASN A 122 7.42 -2.39 4.83
N ARG A 123 8.50 -3.05 4.44
CA ARG A 123 9.01 -3.03 3.06
C ARG A 123 9.12 -4.43 2.51
N LEU A 124 8.73 -4.58 1.26
CA LEU A 124 8.94 -5.77 0.45
C LEU A 124 9.92 -5.47 -0.66
N GLY A 125 11.01 -6.23 -0.65
CA GLY A 125 11.95 -6.26 -1.76
C GLY A 125 11.45 -7.12 -2.93
N PRO A 126 12.21 -7.12 -4.04
CA PRO A 126 11.82 -7.78 -5.29
C PRO A 126 11.45 -9.24 -5.16
N GLN A 127 12.25 -10.02 -4.44
CA GLN A 127 11.99 -11.46 -4.26
C GLN A 127 10.63 -11.71 -3.60
N LYS A 128 10.30 -10.95 -2.55
CA LYS A 128 9.06 -11.17 -1.81
C LYS A 128 7.83 -10.69 -2.58
N VAL A 129 7.97 -9.61 -3.36
CA VAL A 129 6.94 -9.16 -4.29
C VAL A 129 6.66 -10.23 -5.36
N GLN A 130 7.71 -10.83 -5.92
CA GLN A 130 7.58 -11.90 -6.91
C GLN A 130 6.87 -13.13 -6.33
N GLU A 131 7.23 -13.55 -5.11
CA GLU A 131 6.53 -14.64 -4.41
C GLU A 131 5.03 -14.36 -4.24
N LEU A 132 4.66 -13.14 -3.85
CA LEU A 132 3.26 -12.74 -3.71
C LEU A 132 2.51 -12.77 -5.04
N ILE A 133 3.12 -12.27 -6.11
CA ILE A 133 2.52 -12.29 -7.44
C ILE A 133 2.30 -13.74 -7.91
N LEU A 134 3.29 -14.61 -7.74
CA LEU A 134 3.17 -16.03 -8.09
C LEU A 134 2.07 -16.73 -7.28
N ALA A 135 1.98 -16.43 -5.98
CA ALA A 135 0.90 -16.95 -5.13
C ALA A 135 -0.48 -16.46 -5.59
N GLY A 136 -0.61 -15.15 -5.90
CA GLY A 136 -1.85 -14.57 -6.41
C GLY A 136 -2.30 -15.18 -7.74
N ASN A 137 -1.37 -15.42 -8.66
CA ASN A 137 -1.64 -16.10 -9.94
C ASN A 137 -2.18 -17.52 -9.73
N LYS A 138 -1.60 -18.29 -8.80
CA LYS A 138 -2.08 -19.65 -8.48
C LYS A 138 -3.53 -19.62 -7.95
N VAL A 139 -3.84 -18.70 -7.04
CA VAL A 139 -5.19 -18.53 -6.50
C VAL A 139 -6.19 -18.11 -7.59
N ALA A 140 -5.79 -17.20 -8.47
CA ALA A 140 -6.63 -16.76 -9.59
C ALA A 140 -6.92 -17.91 -10.57
N GLN A 141 -5.93 -18.77 -10.83
CA GLN A 141 -6.09 -19.94 -11.69
C GLN A 141 -7.04 -20.97 -11.06
N GLN A 142 -6.86 -21.30 -9.78
CA GLN A 142 -7.74 -22.23 -9.05
C GLN A 142 -9.21 -21.79 -9.09
N LYS A 143 -9.48 -20.49 -8.94
CA LYS A 143 -10.84 -19.94 -9.05
C LYS A 143 -11.43 -20.10 -10.44
N LYS A 144 -10.63 -19.94 -11.50
CA LYS A 144 -11.07 -20.14 -12.88
C LYS A 144 -11.39 -21.61 -13.17
N ASP A 145 -10.56 -22.52 -12.67
CA ASP A 145 -10.75 -23.96 -12.88
C ASP A 145 -12.00 -24.47 -12.15
N GLN A 146 -12.24 -23.98 -10.92
CA GLN A 146 -13.48 -24.26 -10.18
C GLN A 146 -14.73 -23.73 -10.90
N ALA A 147 -14.65 -22.55 -11.51
CA ALA A 147 -15.77 -21.96 -12.23
C ALA A 147 -16.06 -22.63 -13.60
N ARG A 148 -15.11 -23.39 -14.15
CA ARG A 148 -15.27 -24.15 -15.41
C ARG A 148 -15.74 -25.59 -15.20
N GLY A 149 -15.58 -26.12 -13.99
CA GLY A 149 -16.04 -27.45 -13.59
C GLY A 149 -17.41 -27.47 -12.93
N ALA A 150 -18.06 -26.31 -12.76
CA ALA A 150 -19.42 -26.13 -12.27
C ALA A 150 -20.34 -25.73 -13.44
#